data_AF-A0A239NVJ8-F1
#
_entry.id   AF-A0A239NVJ8-F1
#
_cell.length_a   1.000
_cell.length_b   1.000
_cell.length_c   1.000
_cell.angle_alpha   90.00
_cell.angle_beta   90.00
_cell.angle_gamma   90.00
#
_symmetry.space_group_name_H-M   'P 1'
#
loop_
_entity.id
_entity.type
_entity.pdbx_description
1 polymer ?
#
loop_
_entity_poly.entity_id
_entity_poly.type
_entity_poly.pdbx_seq_one_letter_code
_entity_poly.pdbx_strand_id
1 'polypeptide(L)'
;MEYAGADETIPMALRRGIRRDQAVATQRAAAAMDQLFEHSGGAVIRTGNAIEQAWRNIHTTQAFALNDLGRTLAMYGAGELAVEGQPPMV
;
A
#
# COMPACT_ATOMS: atom_id res chain seq x y z
N MET A 1 4.61 -10.54 15.62
CA MET A 1 4.02 -10.98 16.91
C MET A 1 5.10 -11.33 17.91
N GLU A 2 6.23 -11.93 17.50
CA GLU A 2 7.35 -12.31 18.40
C GLU A 2 7.87 -11.17 19.30
N TYR A 3 8.41 -10.07 18.74
CA TYR A 3 8.92 -8.94 19.54
C TYR A 3 7.87 -8.31 20.47
N ALA A 4 6.65 -8.09 19.96
CA ALA A 4 5.57 -7.49 20.74
C ALA A 4 5.09 -8.39 21.89
N GLY A 5 5.08 -9.72 21.69
CA GLY A 5 4.74 -10.68 22.73
C GLY A 5 5.83 -10.86 23.78
N ALA A 6 7.08 -10.53 23.44
CA ALA A 6 8.24 -10.56 24.34
C ALA A 6 8.50 -9.24 25.07
N ASP A 7 7.66 -8.20 24.86
CA ASP A 7 7.88 -6.83 25.35
C ASP A 7 9.22 -6.22 24.88
N GLU A 8 9.66 -6.63 23.69
CA GLU A 8 10.89 -6.15 23.08
C GLU A 8 10.62 -5.01 22.08
N THR A 9 11.62 -4.15 21.92
CA THR A 9 11.56 -3.09 20.90
C THR A 9 11.52 -3.70 19.50
N ILE A 10 10.49 -3.36 18.72
CA ILE A 10 10.38 -3.80 17.33
C ILE A 10 11.49 -3.15 16.50
N PRO A 11 12.37 -3.93 15.85
CA PRO A 11 13.49 -3.38 15.09
C PRO A 11 13.05 -2.40 14.00
N MET A 12 13.78 -1.29 13.84
CA MET A 12 13.41 -0.26 12.86
C MET A 12 13.42 -0.78 11.42
N ALA A 13 14.34 -1.69 11.08
CA ALA A 13 14.37 -2.34 9.78
C ALA A 13 13.07 -3.12 9.50
N LEU A 14 12.57 -3.86 10.49
CA LEU A 14 11.30 -4.58 10.37
C LEU A 14 10.12 -3.62 10.17
N ARG A 15 10.08 -2.50 10.91
CA ARG A 15 9.05 -1.47 10.75
C ARG A 15 9.05 -0.87 9.34
N ARG A 16 10.23 -0.54 8.80
CA ARG A 16 10.37 -0.05 7.42
C ARG A 16 9.93 -1.09 6.38
N GLY A 17 10.30 -2.36 6.58
CA GLY A 17 9.89 -3.46 5.70
C GLY A 17 8.37 -3.62 5.66
N ILE A 18 7.72 -3.65 6.83
CA ILE A 18 6.26 -3.70 6.95
C ILE A 18 5.61 -2.52 6.21
N ARG A 19 6.16 -1.32 6.37
CA ARG A 19 5.61 -0.14 5.71
C ARG A 19 5.74 -0.20 4.18
N ARG A 20 6.90 -0.65 3.68
CA ARG A 20 7.11 -0.93 2.25
C ARG A 20 6.06 -1.91 1.74
N ASP A 21 5.93 -3.05 2.41
CA ASP A 21 5.04 -4.13 1.96
C ASP A 21 3.57 -3.71 1.98
N GLN A 22 3.17 -2.91 2.95
CA GLN A 22 1.82 -2.35 3.02
C GLN A 22 1.50 -1.45 1.81
N ALA A 23 2.36 -0.49 1.48
CA ALA A 23 2.12 0.42 0.33
C ALA A 23 2.18 -0.34 -1.01
N VAL A 24 3.12 -1.28 -1.16
CA VAL A 24 3.23 -2.15 -2.33
C VAL A 24 1.97 -3.03 -2.47
N ALA A 25 1.43 -3.54 -1.37
CA ALA A 25 0.21 -4.33 -1.37
C ALA A 25 -0.99 -3.52 -1.86
N THR A 26 -1.15 -2.26 -1.43
CA THR A 26 -2.20 -1.36 -1.95
C THR A 26 -2.07 -1.18 -3.46
N GLN A 27 -0.86 -0.90 -3.97
CA GLN A 27 -0.63 -0.72 -5.40
C GLN A 27 -0.95 -1.99 -6.20
N ARG A 28 -0.56 -3.16 -5.69
CA ARG A 28 -0.84 -4.46 -6.33
C ARG A 28 -2.33 -4.77 -6.33
N ALA A 29 -3.04 -4.48 -5.24
CA ALA A 29 -4.48 -4.66 -5.13
C ALA A 29 -5.24 -3.78 -6.12
N ALA A 30 -4.84 -2.51 -6.26
CA ALA A 30 -5.41 -1.61 -7.26
C ALA A 30 -5.20 -2.12 -8.69
N ALA A 31 -3.97 -2.53 -9.02
CA ALA A 31 -3.66 -3.08 -10.35
C ALA A 31 -4.47 -4.37 -10.65
N ALA A 32 -4.65 -5.25 -9.67
CA ALA A 32 -5.49 -6.43 -9.83
C ALA A 32 -6.97 -6.06 -10.04
N MET A 33 -7.45 -5.03 -9.35
CA MET A 33 -8.81 -4.52 -9.51
C MET A 33 -9.01 -3.87 -10.88
N ASP A 34 -8.02 -3.16 -11.40
CA ASP A 34 -8.07 -2.62 -12.77
C ASP A 34 -8.27 -3.73 -13.80
N GLN A 35 -7.54 -4.84 -13.67
CA GLN A 35 -7.72 -6.01 -14.56
C GLN A 35 -9.15 -6.56 -14.50
N LEU A 36 -9.71 -6.75 -13.29
CA LEU A 36 -11.08 -7.26 -13.15
C LEU A 36 -12.13 -6.28 -13.71
N PHE A 37 -11.95 -4.99 -13.47
CA PHE A 37 -12.87 -3.96 -13.94
C PHE A 37 -12.84 -3.81 -15.47
N GLU A 38 -11.65 -3.83 -16.08
CA GLU A 38 -11.45 -3.79 -17.53
C GLU A 38 -12.21 -4.93 -18.25
N HIS A 39 -12.21 -6.13 -17.67
CA HIS A 39 -12.91 -7.30 -18.22
C HIS A 39 -14.42 -7.35 -17.90
N SER A 40 -14.96 -6.43 -17.11
CA SER A 40 -16.38 -6.42 -16.71
C SER A 40 -17.31 -5.76 -17.73
N GLY A 41 -16.75 -5.06 -18.73
CA GLY A 41 -17.51 -4.38 -19.78
C GLY A 41 -18.27 -3.12 -19.31
N GLY A 42 -18.54 -2.19 -20.24
CA GLY A 42 -19.04 -0.84 -19.89
C GLY A 42 -20.43 -0.77 -19.24
N ALA A 43 -21.19 -1.87 -19.17
CA ALA A 43 -22.46 -1.91 -18.44
C ALA A 43 -22.26 -1.72 -16.93
N VAL A 44 -21.12 -2.18 -16.40
CA VAL A 44 -20.76 -2.15 -14.97
C VAL A 44 -20.83 -0.73 -14.37
N ILE A 45 -20.48 0.28 -15.18
CA ILE A 45 -20.47 1.70 -14.77
C ILE A 45 -21.90 2.22 -14.54
N ARG A 46 -22.87 1.76 -15.34
CA ARG A 46 -24.25 2.27 -15.29
C ARG A 46 -25.08 1.59 -14.21
N THR A 47 -24.83 0.30 -13.99
CA THR A 47 -25.67 -0.51 -13.10
C THR A 47 -25.20 -0.49 -11.64
N GLY A 48 -23.94 -0.14 -11.38
CA GLY A 48 -23.37 -0.11 -10.03
C GLY A 48 -23.35 -1.49 -9.37
N ASN A 49 -22.31 -2.28 -9.66
CA ASN A 49 -22.12 -3.60 -9.05
C ASN A 49 -20.94 -3.62 -8.06
N ALA A 50 -20.72 -4.76 -7.40
CA ALA A 50 -19.63 -4.90 -6.43
C ALA A 50 -18.24 -4.66 -7.02
N ILE A 51 -18.01 -4.96 -8.31
CA ILE A 51 -16.73 -4.74 -8.99
C ILE A 51 -16.47 -3.24 -9.17
N GLU A 52 -17.47 -2.50 -9.65
CA GLU A 52 -17.39 -1.05 -9.82
C GLU A 52 -17.17 -0.33 -8.48
N GLN A 53 -17.87 -0.77 -7.43
CA GLN A 53 -17.67 -0.24 -6.09
C GLN A 53 -16.27 -0.55 -5.55
N ALA A 54 -15.79 -1.79 -5.69
CA ALA A 54 -14.46 -2.18 -5.25
C ALA A 54 -13.35 -1.39 -5.97
N TRP A 55 -13.51 -1.17 -7.28
CA TRP A 55 -12.61 -0.35 -8.10
C TRP A 55 -12.51 1.09 -7.56
N ARG A 56 -13.63 1.78 -7.33
CA ARG A 56 -13.60 3.13 -6.75
C ARG A 56 -12.98 3.13 -5.34
N ASN A 57 -13.32 2.15 -4.51
CA ASN A 57 -12.85 2.09 -3.14
C ASN A 57 -11.33 1.90 -3.05
N ILE A 58 -10.75 1.01 -3.86
CA ILE A 58 -9.30 0.79 -3.84
C ILE A 58 -8.54 2.00 -4.38
N HIS A 59 -9.02 2.66 -5.42
CA HIS A 59 -8.40 3.88 -5.96
C HIS A 59 -8.49 5.06 -4.98
N THR A 60 -9.60 5.18 -4.25
CA THR A 60 -9.71 6.15 -3.15
C THR A 60 -8.72 5.85 -2.04
N THR A 61 -8.53 4.57 -1.70
CA THR A 61 -7.56 4.14 -0.69
C THR A 61 -6.13 4.41 -1.16
N GLN A 62 -5.80 4.11 -2.41
CA GLN A 62 -4.49 4.34 -3.01
C GLN A 62 -4.11 5.83 -3.01
N ALA A 63 -5.07 6.73 -3.23
CA ALA A 63 -4.83 8.18 -3.22
C ALA A 63 -4.53 8.76 -1.83
N PHE A 64 -4.72 7.97 -0.76
CA PHE A 64 -4.43 8.41 0.59
C PHE A 64 -2.92 8.60 0.81
N ALA A 65 -2.50 9.65 1.53
CA ALA A 65 -1.08 9.99 1.69
C ALA A 65 -0.24 8.85 2.30
N LEU A 66 -0.83 7.99 3.14
CA LEU A 66 -0.13 6.82 3.67
C LEU A 66 0.17 5.73 2.61
N ASN A 67 -0.42 5.82 1.43
CA ASN A 67 -0.21 4.90 0.32
C ASN A 67 0.67 5.49 -0.80
N ASP A 68 1.31 6.64 -0.57
CA ASP A 68 2.31 7.17 -1.51
C ASP A 68 3.47 6.18 -1.66
N LEU A 69 3.50 5.49 -2.79
CA LEU A 69 4.49 4.46 -3.09
C LEU A 69 5.88 5.05 -3.25
N GLY A 70 6.00 6.19 -3.96
CA GLY A 70 7.29 6.82 -4.23
C GLY A 70 7.99 7.24 -2.94
N ARG A 71 7.26 7.93 -2.05
CA ARG A 71 7.74 8.33 -0.73
C ARG A 71 8.10 7.12 0.13
N THR A 72 7.25 6.09 0.11
CA THR A 72 7.49 4.89 0.93
C THR A 72 8.73 4.12 0.47
N LEU A 73 8.93 3.96 -0.84
CA LEU A 73 10.11 3.29 -1.39
C LEU A 73 11.40 4.09 -1.16
N ALA A 74 11.34 5.42 -1.27
CA ALA A 74 12.49 6.28 -0.96
C ALA A 74 12.92 6.15 0.51
N MET A 75 11.96 6.19 1.45
CA MET A 75 12.21 5.96 2.87
C MET A 75 12.80 4.57 3.15
N TYR A 76 12.23 3.53 2.53
CA TYR A 76 12.75 2.16 2.67
C TYR A 76 14.19 2.08 2.16
N GLY A 77 14.45 2.53 0.93
CA GLY A 77 15.77 2.49 0.30
C GLY A 77 16.84 3.27 1.08
N ALA A 78 16.51 4.44 1.62
CA ALA A 78 17.43 5.20 2.47
C ALA A 78 17.86 4.39 3.71
N GLY A 79 16.92 3.66 4.32
CA GLY A 79 17.18 2.77 5.45
C GLY A 79 18.06 1.57 5.11
N GLU A 80 17.96 1.02 3.89
CA GLU A 80 18.80 -0.10 3.44
C GLU A 80 20.21 0.35 3.05
N LEU A 81 20.33 1.57 2.51
CA LEU A 81 21.60 2.16 2.09
C LEU A 81 22.32 2.91 3.21
N ALA A 82 21.73 2.98 4.41
CA ALA A 82 22.24 3.73 5.56
C ALA A 82 22.54 5.22 5.24
N VAL A 83 21.71 5.83 4.41
CA VAL A 83 21.79 7.26 4.07
C VAL A 83 20.67 8.03 4.78
N GLU A 84 20.85 9.34 4.93
CA GLU A 84 19.79 10.21 5.41
C GLU A 84 18.61 10.20 4.43
N GLY A 85 17.41 10.08 4.95
CA GLY A 85 16.18 9.98 4.17
C GLY A 85 15.00 10.55 4.92
N GLN A 86 13.87 10.66 4.22
CA GLN A 86 12.63 11.15 4.81
C GLN A 86 12.27 10.30 6.05
N PRO A 87 11.93 10.93 7.19
CA PRO A 87 11.48 10.19 8.36
C PRO A 87 10.24 9.35 8.02
N PRO A 88 10.05 8.20 8.68
CA PRO A 88 8.92 7.35 8.41
C PRO A 88 7.61 8.12 8.61
N MET A 89 6.66 7.95 7.68
CA MET A 89 5.31 8.47 7.87
C MET A 89 4.65 7.68 8.98
N VAL A 90 4.67 8.26 10.18
CA VAL A 90 3.89 7.87 11.36
C VAL A 90 2.61 8.68 11.41
#